data_AF-A0A944STV4-F1
#
_entry.id   AF-A0A944STV4-F1
#
_cell.length_a   1.000
_cell.length_b   1.000
_cell.length_c   1.000
_cell.angle_alpha   90.00
_cell.angle_beta   90.00
_cell.angle_gamma   90.00
#
_symmetry.space_group_name_H-M   'P 1'
#
loop_
_entity.id
_entity.type
_entity.pdbx_description
1 polymer ?
#
loop_
_entity_poly.entity_id
_entity_poly.type
_entity_poly.pdbx_seq_one_letter_code
_entity_poly.pdbx_strand_id
1 'polypeptide(L)'
;MAPPNKLVSQQITSPAKLDFQLFEHITGYVEQYSFVKLEAALTETVYSQFKRHYQQADESQKALIRKQIEQYIPSRQQLKNYINGEPIYYRCANTIANFFQVPYTLNNHDPILDVNQI
;
A
#
# COMPACT_ATOMS: atom_id res chain seq x y z
N MET A 1 -3.10 39.59 16.60
CA MET A 1 -3.62 38.26 16.98
C MET A 1 -3.67 37.40 15.71
N ALA A 2 -2.84 36.37 15.62
CA ALA A 2 -2.89 35.39 14.53
C ALA A 2 -3.82 34.22 14.91
N PRO A 3 -4.55 33.59 13.98
CA PRO A 3 -5.46 32.51 14.31
C PRO A 3 -4.68 31.23 14.68
N PRO A 4 -5.28 30.35 15.50
CA PRO A 4 -4.63 29.13 15.95
C PRO A 4 -4.43 28.16 14.78
N ASN A 5 -3.19 27.70 14.62
CA ASN A 5 -2.81 26.61 13.74
C ASN A 5 -3.62 25.37 14.15
N LYS A 6 -4.68 25.04 13.41
CA LYS A 6 -5.35 23.75 13.53
C LYS A 6 -4.39 22.70 12.98
N LEU A 7 -3.56 22.13 13.86
CA LEU A 7 -2.96 20.82 13.63
C LEU A 7 -4.15 19.88 13.40
N VAL A 8 -4.38 19.52 12.15
CA VAL A 8 -5.33 18.47 11.78
C VAL A 8 -4.82 17.23 12.49
N SER A 9 -5.48 16.86 13.58
CA SER A 9 -5.20 15.60 14.27
C SER A 9 -5.53 14.49 13.28
N GLN A 10 -4.52 14.03 12.54
CA GLN A 10 -4.63 12.80 11.77
C GLN A 10 -5.03 11.73 12.78
N GLN A 11 -6.27 11.25 12.71
CA GLN A 11 -6.74 10.18 13.57
C GLN A 11 -5.92 8.95 13.20
N ILE A 12 -4.90 8.65 13.99
CA ILE A 12 -4.07 7.47 13.82
C ILE A 12 -4.99 6.26 14.02
N THR A 13 -5.27 5.54 12.93
CA THR A 13 -6.07 4.33 12.95
C THR A 13 -5.30 3.25 13.72
N SER A 14 -5.93 2.58 14.69
CA SER A 14 -5.30 1.46 15.41
C SER A 14 -5.11 0.27 14.47
N PRO A 15 -4.15 -0.65 14.72
CA PRO A 15 -3.94 -1.80 13.84
C PRO A 15 -5.21 -2.64 13.62
N ALA A 16 -6.00 -2.88 14.67
CA ALA A 16 -7.26 -3.61 14.56
C ALA A 16 -8.31 -2.87 13.71
N LYS A 17 -8.36 -1.54 13.82
CA LYS A 17 -9.27 -0.72 13.01
C LYS A 17 -8.80 -0.66 11.55
N LEU A 18 -7.49 -0.65 11.31
CA LEU A 18 -6.92 -0.77 9.97
C LEU A 18 -7.33 -2.09 9.36
N ASP A 19 -7.10 -3.22 10.04
CA ASP A 19 -7.42 -4.54 9.50
C ASP A 19 -8.91 -4.64 9.13
N PHE A 20 -9.79 -4.14 10.01
CA PHE A 20 -11.21 -4.09 9.71
C PHE A 20 -11.53 -3.24 8.47
N GLN A 21 -10.95 -2.05 8.36
CA GLN A 21 -11.17 -1.17 7.20
C GLN A 21 -10.63 -1.78 5.91
N LEU A 22 -9.44 -2.40 5.94
CA LEU A 22 -8.87 -3.08 4.79
C LEU A 22 -9.78 -4.24 4.35
N PHE A 23 -10.28 -5.03 5.30
CA PHE A 23 -11.24 -6.09 5.01
C PHE A 23 -12.50 -5.56 4.32
N GLU A 24 -13.13 -4.51 4.86
CA GLU A 24 -14.33 -3.90 4.28
C GLU A 24 -14.06 -3.36 2.86
N HIS A 25 -12.94 -2.64 2.68
CA HIS A 25 -12.60 -2.04 1.40
C HIS A 25 -12.26 -3.08 0.32
N ILE A 26 -11.48 -4.11 0.65
CA ILE A 26 -11.16 -5.18 -0.29
C ILE A 26 -12.44 -5.92 -0.67
N THR A 27 -13.27 -6.29 0.31
CA THR A 27 -14.52 -7.02 0.08
C THR A 27 -15.45 -6.20 -0.82
N GLY A 28 -15.72 -4.94 -0.47
CA GLY A 28 -16.59 -4.07 -1.27
C GLY A 28 -16.06 -3.81 -2.69
N TYR A 29 -14.75 -3.64 -2.86
CA TYR A 29 -14.16 -3.49 -4.19
C TYR A 29 -14.31 -4.76 -5.03
N VAL A 30 -14.06 -5.94 -4.44
CA VAL A 30 -14.16 -7.21 -5.14
C VAL A 30 -15.60 -7.52 -5.54
N GLU A 31 -16.57 -7.24 -4.66
CA GLU A 31 -18.00 -7.37 -4.95
C GLU A 31 -18.45 -6.46 -6.10
N GLN A 32 -17.99 -5.22 -6.12
CA GLN A 32 -18.33 -4.27 -7.18
C GLN A 32 -17.60 -4.56 -8.51
N TYR A 33 -16.38 -5.09 -8.44
CA TYR A 33 -15.49 -5.21 -9.60
C TYR A 33 -15.00 -6.64 -9.83
N SER A 34 -13.90 -7.03 -9.17
CA SER A 34 -13.33 -8.39 -9.12
C SER A 34 -11.94 -8.34 -8.49
N PHE A 35 -11.44 -9.51 -8.05
CA PHE A 35 -10.04 -9.66 -7.66
C PHE A 35 -9.04 -9.30 -8.77
N VAL A 36 -9.37 -9.61 -10.03
CA VAL A 36 -8.49 -9.33 -11.18
C VAL A 36 -8.27 -7.81 -11.31
N LYS A 37 -9.34 -7.03 -11.17
CA LYS A 37 -9.27 -5.56 -11.23
C LYS A 37 -8.51 -4.97 -10.04
N LEU A 38 -8.74 -5.51 -8.84
CA LEU A 38 -8.03 -5.04 -7.64
C LEU A 38 -6.53 -5.30 -7.73
N GLU A 39 -6.13 -6.50 -8.14
CA GLU A 39 -4.72 -6.88 -8.37
C GLU A 39 -4.03 -5.96 -9.38
N ALA A 40 -4.70 -5.67 -10.51
CA ALA A 40 -4.19 -4.75 -11.53
C ALA A 40 -4.06 -3.31 -10.99
N ALA A 41 -5.05 -2.82 -10.25
CA ALA A 41 -5.04 -1.47 -9.68
C ALA A 41 -3.95 -1.29 -8.61
N LEU A 42 -3.75 -2.28 -7.75
CA LEU A 42 -2.66 -2.29 -6.76
C LEU A 42 -1.30 -2.35 -7.44
N THR A 43 -1.16 -3.17 -8.48
CA THR A 43 0.05 -3.25 -9.30
C THR A 43 0.38 -1.88 -9.90
N GLU A 44 -0.57 -1.26 -10.59
CA GLU A 44 -0.40 0.07 -11.20
C GLU A 44 -0.02 1.13 -10.16
N THR A 45 -0.65 1.11 -8.99
CA THR A 45 -0.34 2.02 -7.88
C THR A 45 1.12 1.92 -7.46
N VAL A 46 1.62 0.70 -7.19
CA VAL A 46 3.03 0.51 -6.80
C VAL A 46 3.97 0.92 -7.93
N TYR A 47 3.73 0.48 -9.17
CA TYR A 47 4.58 0.87 -10.29
C TYR A 47 4.62 2.39 -10.51
N SER A 48 3.50 3.08 -10.29
CA SER A 48 3.43 4.54 -10.42
C SER A 48 4.29 5.26 -9.37
N GLN A 49 4.37 4.73 -8.14
CA GLN A 49 5.23 5.25 -7.09
C GLN A 49 6.70 5.12 -7.49
N PHE A 50 7.11 3.93 -7.95
CA PHE A 50 8.50 3.69 -8.35
C PHE A 50 8.89 4.29 -9.71
N LYS A 51 7.96 4.85 -10.49
CA LYS A 51 8.18 5.30 -11.88
C LYS A 51 9.38 6.24 -12.01
N ARG A 52 9.49 7.23 -11.12
CA ARG A 52 10.59 8.21 -11.16
C ARG A 52 11.94 7.57 -10.85
N HIS A 53 12.01 6.71 -9.85
CA HIS A 53 13.22 5.96 -9.48
C HIS A 53 13.65 5.01 -10.60
N TYR A 54 12.69 4.32 -11.20
CA TYR A 54 12.94 3.40 -12.32
C TYR A 54 13.49 4.13 -13.56
N GLN A 55 13.01 5.34 -13.85
CA GLN A 55 13.48 6.15 -14.98
C GLN A 55 14.90 6.70 -14.79
N GLN A 56 15.32 6.91 -13.55
CA GLN A 56 16.63 7.46 -13.21
C GLN A 56 17.70 6.37 -12.96
N ALA A 57 17.28 5.11 -12.85
CA ALA A 57 18.12 3.96 -12.55
C ALA A 57 18.88 3.44 -13.79
N ASP A 58 20.08 2.90 -13.56
CA ASP A 58 20.78 2.08 -14.56
C ASP A 58 20.16 0.67 -14.70
N GLU A 59 20.59 -0.13 -15.68
CA GLU A 59 20.02 -1.47 -15.92
C GLU A 59 20.19 -2.44 -14.74
N SER A 60 21.29 -2.33 -13.98
CA SER A 60 21.53 -3.17 -12.81
C SER A 60 20.58 -2.80 -11.66
N GLN A 61 20.34 -1.51 -11.49
CA GLN A 61 19.40 -0.94 -10.51
C GLN A 61 17.94 -1.22 -10.91
N LYS A 62 17.59 -1.17 -12.20
CA LYS A 62 16.24 -1.50 -12.68
C LYS A 62 15.84 -2.94 -12.35
N ALA A 63 16.76 -3.89 -12.49
CA ALA A 63 16.52 -5.28 -12.11
C ALA A 63 16.25 -5.42 -10.60
N LEU A 64 16.99 -4.68 -9.76
CA LEU A 64 16.77 -4.64 -8.32
C LEU A 64 15.42 -3.99 -7.97
N ILE A 65 15.10 -2.84 -8.58
CA ILE A 65 13.85 -2.11 -8.35
C ILE A 65 12.65 -2.99 -8.72
N ARG A 66 12.70 -3.75 -9.82
CA ARG A 66 11.61 -4.69 -10.18
C ARG A 66 11.37 -5.73 -9.10
N LYS A 67 12.44 -6.36 -8.58
CA LYS A 67 12.33 -7.32 -7.48
C LYS A 67 11.76 -6.69 -6.21
N GLN A 68 12.08 -5.42 -5.95
CA GLN A 68 11.54 -4.69 -4.81
C GLN A 68 10.04 -4.40 -5.00
N ILE A 69 9.63 -3.91 -6.18
CA ILE A 69 8.22 -3.63 -6.52
C ILE A 69 7.33 -4.84 -6.24
N GLU A 70 7.75 -6.04 -6.63
CA GLU A 70 6.99 -7.28 -6.43
C GLU A 70 6.70 -7.58 -4.95
N GLN A 71 7.53 -7.12 -4.01
CA GLN A 71 7.34 -7.34 -2.56
C GLN A 71 6.22 -6.47 -1.96
N TYR A 72 5.77 -5.44 -2.68
CA TYR A 72 4.71 -4.53 -2.25
C TYR A 72 3.35 -4.86 -2.88
N ILE A 73 3.32 -5.74 -3.89
CA ILE A 73 2.10 -6.10 -4.62
C ILE A 73 1.52 -7.39 -4.03
N PRO A 74 0.35 -7.36 -3.37
CA PRO A 74 -0.29 -8.57 -2.91
C PRO A 74 -0.80 -9.37 -4.10
N SER A 75 -0.47 -10.66 -4.13
CA SER A 75 -1.06 -11.59 -5.08
C SER A 75 -2.55 -11.79 -4.80
N ARG A 76 -3.28 -12.21 -5.84
CA ARG A 76 -4.68 -12.60 -5.69
C ARG A 76 -4.93 -13.61 -4.56
N GLN A 77 -4.04 -14.59 -4.40
CA GLN A 77 -4.20 -15.60 -3.35
C GLN A 77 -4.07 -14.98 -1.96
N GLN A 78 -3.13 -14.05 -1.77
CA GLN A 78 -2.99 -13.34 -0.49
C GLN A 78 -4.21 -12.49 -0.17
N LEU A 79 -4.80 -11.81 -1.16
CA LEU A 79 -6.04 -11.05 -0.96
C LEU A 79 -7.22 -11.96 -0.55
N LYS A 80 -7.34 -13.14 -1.18
CA LYS A 80 -8.38 -14.12 -0.82
C LYS A 80 -8.17 -14.67 0.59
N ASN A 81 -6.94 -15.06 0.91
CA ASN A 81 -6.59 -15.57 2.24
C ASN A 81 -6.87 -14.52 3.32
N TYR A 82 -6.56 -13.25 3.04
CA TYR A 82 -6.83 -12.14 3.94
C TYR A 82 -8.31 -11.96 4.26
N ILE A 83 -9.19 -12.00 3.24
CA ILE A 83 -10.65 -11.96 3.45
C ILE A 83 -11.14 -13.17 4.25
N ASN A 84 -10.45 -14.31 4.17
CA ASN A 84 -10.75 -15.49 4.97
C ASN A 84 -10.15 -15.46 6.40
N GLY A 85 -9.52 -14.35 6.79
CA GLY A 85 -8.99 -14.14 8.14
C GLY A 85 -7.51 -14.51 8.32
N GLU A 86 -6.78 -14.83 7.25
CA GLU A 86 -5.33 -14.99 7.35
C GLU A 86 -4.61 -13.63 7.37
N PRO A 87 -3.48 -13.50 8.08
CA PRO A 87 -2.70 -12.27 8.08
C PRO A 87 -2.07 -12.01 6.71
N ILE A 88 -1.88 -10.73 6.37
CA ILE A 88 -1.13 -10.30 5.19
C ILE A 88 0.19 -9.62 5.61
N TYR A 89 1.22 -9.72 4.76
CA TYR A 89 2.50 -9.05 5.03
C TYR A 89 2.32 -7.53 5.15
N TYR A 90 3.04 -6.92 6.10
CA TYR A 90 2.91 -5.50 6.41
C TYR A 90 3.09 -4.59 5.19
N ARG A 91 4.01 -4.92 4.26
CA ARG A 91 4.24 -4.16 3.02
C ARG A 91 3.00 -4.14 2.14
N CYS A 92 2.34 -5.29 2.01
CA CYS A 92 1.09 -5.41 1.27
C CYS A 92 -0.05 -4.67 1.98
N ALA A 93 -0.16 -4.78 3.32
CA ALA A 93 -1.14 -4.02 4.10
C ALA A 93 -0.99 -2.50 3.88
N ASN A 94 0.25 -2.00 3.88
CA ASN A 94 0.54 -0.59 3.60
C ASN A 94 0.17 -0.19 2.17
N THR A 95 0.49 -1.01 1.16
CA THR A 95 0.07 -0.76 -0.22
C THR A 95 -1.44 -0.64 -0.34
N ILE A 96 -2.18 -1.57 0.28
CA ILE A 96 -3.65 -1.58 0.23
C ILE A 96 -4.22 -0.37 0.98
N ALA A 97 -3.67 -0.03 2.14
CA ALA A 97 -4.06 1.15 2.91
C ALA A 97 -3.86 2.44 2.11
N ASN A 98 -2.71 2.58 1.44
CA ASN A 98 -2.40 3.72 0.57
C ASN A 98 -3.37 3.79 -0.62
N PHE A 99 -3.66 2.65 -1.25
CA PHE A 99 -4.60 2.57 -2.37
C PHE A 99 -6.01 3.04 -2.00
N PHE A 100 -6.53 2.60 -0.84
CA PHE A 100 -7.84 3.03 -0.34
C PHE A 100 -7.82 4.34 0.44
N GLN A 101 -6.66 5.00 0.54
CA GLN A 101 -6.47 6.25 1.30
C GLN A 101 -6.91 6.12 2.76
N VAL A 102 -6.71 4.94 3.36
CA VAL A 102 -6.99 4.72 4.78
C VAL A 102 -5.96 5.52 5.59
N PRO A 103 -6.38 6.44 6.47
CA PRO A 103 -5.48 7.25 7.27
C PRO A 103 -4.81 6.37 8.33
N TYR A 104 -3.67 5.80 7.97
CA TYR A 104 -2.86 4.94 8.81
C TYR A 104 -1.40 5.33 8.71
N THR A 105 -0.76 5.49 9.86
CA THR A 105 0.66 5.85 9.97
C THR A 105 1.36 4.81 10.83
N LEU A 106 1.88 3.74 10.22
CA LEU A 106 3.19 3.24 10.65
C LEU A 106 4.18 4.19 10.02
N ASN A 107 4.71 5.15 10.79
CA ASN A 107 5.63 6.21 10.36
C ASN A 107 6.25 5.99 8.96
N ASN A 108 5.75 6.72 7.95
CA ASN A 108 6.34 6.94 6.63
C ASN A 108 7.19 5.80 6.05
N HIS A 109 6.58 4.66 5.73
CA HIS A 109 7.20 3.73 4.77
C HIS A 109 6.64 4.01 3.38
N ASP A 110 7.08 5.14 2.81
CA ASP A 110 7.09 5.27 1.35
C ASP A 110 7.98 4.14 0.83
N PRO A 111 7.49 3.25 -0.05
CA PRO A 111 8.28 2.16 -0.61
C PRO A 111 9.63 2.61 -1.18
N ILE A 112 9.73 3.88 -1.60
CA ILE A 112 10.96 4.53 -2.05
C ILE A 112 11.92 4.82 -0.89
N LEU A 113 11.38 5.30 0.25
CA LEU A 113 12.20 5.64 1.42
C LEU A 113 12.79 4.39 2.09
N ASP A 114 12.10 3.24 1.97
CA ASP A 114 12.60 1.94 2.45
C ASP A 114 13.80 1.40 1.65
N VAL A 115 13.93 1.76 0.37
CA VAL A 115 15.04 1.30 -0.47
C VAL A 115 16.37 1.91 -0.03
N ASN A 116 16.36 3.08 0.60
CA ASN A 116 17.57 3.82 0.98
C ASN A 116 18.13 3.46 2.36
N GLN A 117 17.56 2.46 3.06
CA GLN A 117 18.05 2.02 4.37
C GLN A 117 18.89 0.73 4.34
N ILE A 118 19.39 0.32 3.16
CA ILE A 118 20.27 -0.85 2.98
C ILE A 118 21.67 -0.40 2.58
#